data_AF-A0A7X5BJ12-F1
#
_entry.id   AF-A0A7X5BJ12-F1
#
_cell.length_a   1.000
_cell.length_b   1.000
_cell.length_c   1.000
_cell.angle_alpha   90.00
_cell.angle_beta   90.00
_cell.angle_gamma   90.00
#
_symmetry.space_group_name_H-M   'P 1'
#
loop_
_entity.id
_entity.type
_entity.pdbx_description
1 polymer ?
#
loop_
_entity_poly.entity_id
_entity_poly.type
_entity_poly.pdbx_seq_one_letter_code
_entity_poly.pdbx_strand_id
1 'polypeptide(L)'
;MPRWLMYILSLLCSFSLVAAPLDQYQILNHLDNYGNLNLRNKPYTQLPEGLTLKGNLNIAQTAIRTLPSGLTIQGSLEASNSQLARIPKGTFIRGYANLLGTQITQWPAGVNVGGYLNLTDTPLVRLPPRLTVKGDLSVVRTPLEALPNGLIVQGDLYIGGSKITRFPETMTVNGNIFLGGNQIQQWPTNLTLGGVVAR
;
A
#
# COMPACT_ATOMS: atom_id res chain seq x y z
N MET A 1 12.56 30.62 -60.28
CA MET A 1 13.17 30.53 -58.94
C MET A 1 12.23 29.75 -58.02
N PRO A 2 12.43 28.44 -57.76
CA PRO A 2 11.59 27.73 -56.81
C PRO A 2 12.23 27.77 -55.41
N ARG A 3 11.43 28.23 -54.45
CA ARG A 3 11.72 28.29 -53.01
C ARG A 3 11.85 26.86 -52.45
N TRP A 4 13.01 26.54 -51.90
CA TRP A 4 13.21 25.33 -51.11
C TRP A 4 12.62 25.55 -49.71
N LEU A 5 11.59 24.79 -49.38
CA LEU A 5 11.00 24.74 -48.05
C LEU A 5 11.86 23.79 -47.20
N MET A 6 12.71 24.35 -46.33
CA MET A 6 13.46 23.56 -45.33
C MET A 6 12.49 23.09 -44.25
N TYR A 7 12.15 21.81 -44.26
CA TYR A 7 11.53 21.15 -43.11
C TYR A 7 12.60 20.88 -42.06
N ILE A 8 12.61 21.67 -40.99
CA ILE A 8 13.37 21.38 -39.78
C ILE A 8 12.61 20.30 -39.03
N LEU A 9 13.10 19.05 -39.11
CA LEU A 9 12.62 17.93 -38.32
C LEU A 9 13.09 18.15 -36.87
N SER A 10 12.23 18.72 -36.02
CA SER A 10 12.46 18.78 -34.58
C SER A 10 12.33 17.38 -33.99
N LEU A 11 13.45 16.68 -33.88
CA LEU A 11 13.55 15.43 -33.14
C LEU A 11 13.32 15.73 -31.65
N LEU A 12 12.08 15.61 -31.19
CA LEU A 12 11.76 15.49 -29.78
C LEU A 12 12.31 14.14 -29.30
N CYS A 13 13.58 14.08 -28.94
CA CYS A 13 14.11 13.02 -28.10
C CYS A 13 13.39 13.09 -26.76
N SER A 14 12.26 12.41 -26.64
CA SER A 14 11.73 11.99 -25.36
C SER A 14 12.76 11.05 -24.75
N PHE A 15 13.68 11.61 -23.97
CA PHE A 15 14.51 10.82 -23.08
C PHE A 15 13.55 10.04 -22.20
N SER A 16 13.39 8.76 -22.52
CA SER A 16 12.80 7.81 -21.59
C SER A 16 13.74 7.84 -20.38
N LEU A 17 13.33 8.53 -19.31
CA LEU A 17 14.04 8.50 -18.05
C LEU A 17 14.03 7.04 -17.60
N VAL A 18 15.13 6.35 -17.86
CA VAL A 18 15.32 4.97 -17.44
C VAL A 18 15.27 4.98 -15.92
N ALA A 19 14.30 4.26 -15.36
CA ALA A 19 14.15 4.21 -13.92
C ALA A 19 15.36 3.50 -13.28
N ALA A 20 15.93 4.09 -12.24
CA ALA A 20 17.19 3.67 -11.65
C ALA A 20 17.07 3.39 -10.13
N PRO A 21 17.96 2.61 -9.51
CA PRO A 21 18.03 2.52 -8.06
C PRO A 21 18.34 3.89 -7.43
N LEU A 22 17.71 4.22 -6.31
CA LEU A 22 18.07 5.39 -5.50
C LEU A 22 19.26 5.02 -4.60
N ASP A 23 20.38 5.74 -4.71
CA ASP A 23 21.52 5.54 -3.83
C ASP A 23 21.44 6.39 -2.54
N GLN A 24 22.37 6.14 -1.61
CA GLN A 24 22.43 6.79 -0.29
C GLN A 24 22.73 8.30 -0.33
N TYR A 25 23.31 8.82 -1.41
CA TYR A 25 23.61 10.25 -1.54
C TYR A 25 22.46 10.97 -2.24
N GLN A 26 21.87 10.36 -3.27
CA GLN A 26 20.72 10.89 -3.99
C GLN A 26 19.51 11.08 -3.10
N ILE A 27 19.35 10.25 -2.05
CA ILE A 27 18.25 10.38 -1.10
C ILE A 27 18.19 11.77 -0.46
N LEU A 28 19.34 12.43 -0.26
CA LEU A 28 19.45 13.75 0.35
C LEU A 28 18.76 14.83 -0.49
N ASN A 29 18.63 14.63 -1.80
CA ASN A 29 17.96 15.55 -2.70
C ASN A 29 16.42 15.50 -2.58
N HIS A 30 15.89 14.48 -1.89
CA HIS A 30 14.44 14.23 -1.76
C HIS A 30 13.96 14.24 -0.31
N LEU A 31 14.86 14.50 0.63
CA LEU A 31 14.56 14.63 2.05
C LEU A 31 14.28 16.10 2.40
N ASP A 32 13.20 16.33 3.14
CA ASP A 32 12.93 17.64 3.73
C ASP A 32 13.49 17.76 5.17
N ASN A 33 13.42 18.96 5.74
CA ASN A 33 13.90 19.25 7.09
C ASN A 33 13.12 18.52 8.21
N TYR A 34 11.97 17.93 7.90
CA TYR A 34 11.18 17.13 8.83
C TYR A 34 11.49 15.63 8.70
N GLY A 35 12.39 15.24 7.79
CA GLY A 35 12.78 13.86 7.55
C GLY A 35 11.78 13.07 6.70
N ASN A 36 10.92 13.75 5.93
CA ASN A 36 10.07 13.10 4.93
C ASN A 36 10.88 12.83 3.67
N LEU A 37 10.77 11.63 3.12
CA LEU A 37 11.33 11.25 1.82
C LEU A 37 10.23 11.25 0.76
N ASN A 38 10.28 12.19 -0.18
CA ASN A 38 9.30 12.30 -1.25
C ASN A 38 9.86 11.92 -2.62
N LEU A 39 9.49 10.72 -3.08
CA LEU A 39 9.87 10.16 -4.38
C LEU A 39 8.68 10.04 -5.33
N ARG A 40 7.55 10.72 -5.04
CA ARG A 40 6.36 10.62 -5.88
C ARG A 40 6.68 10.96 -7.34
N ASN A 41 6.24 10.12 -8.26
CA ASN A 41 6.48 10.26 -9.71
C ASN A 41 7.97 10.29 -10.12
N LYS A 42 8.89 9.89 -9.25
CA LYS A 42 10.32 9.85 -9.58
C LYS A 42 10.68 8.53 -10.28
N PRO A 43 11.67 8.53 -11.18
CA PRO A 43 12.08 7.35 -11.93
C PRO A 43 12.99 6.47 -11.07
N TYR A 44 12.54 6.08 -9.87
CA TYR A 44 13.29 5.18 -9.00
C TYR A 44 12.70 3.77 -9.00
N THR A 45 13.56 2.76 -8.96
CA THR A 45 13.19 1.33 -8.94
C THR A 45 13.47 0.66 -7.61
N GLN A 46 14.31 1.26 -6.76
CA GLN A 46 14.73 0.72 -5.46
C GLN A 46 15.03 1.84 -4.48
N LEU A 47 14.91 1.54 -3.18
CA LEU A 47 15.41 2.36 -2.08
C LEU A 47 16.72 1.74 -1.56
N PRO A 48 17.61 2.54 -0.94
CA PRO A 48 18.82 2.01 -0.33
C PRO A 48 18.50 1.13 0.89
N GLU A 49 19.32 0.11 1.14
CA GLU A 49 19.23 -0.73 2.35
C GLU A 49 19.57 0.04 3.63
N GLY A 50 19.09 -0.46 4.77
CA GLY A 50 19.33 0.15 6.09
C GLY A 50 18.59 1.48 6.32
N LEU A 51 17.62 1.81 5.46
CA LEU A 51 16.91 3.09 5.50
C LEU A 51 16.06 3.23 6.77
N THR A 52 16.29 4.33 7.50
CA THR A 52 15.45 4.79 8.61
C THR A 52 15.00 6.22 8.35
N LEU A 53 13.69 6.46 8.35
CA LEU A 53 13.09 7.78 8.10
C LEU A 53 12.45 8.32 9.37
N LYS A 54 12.78 9.57 9.72
CA LYS A 54 12.16 10.29 10.84
C LYS A 54 10.75 10.81 10.52
N GLY A 55 10.45 10.99 9.23
CA GLY A 55 9.14 11.41 8.73
C GLY A 55 8.48 10.33 7.87
N ASN A 56 7.71 10.78 6.90
CA ASN A 56 6.93 9.97 5.97
C ASN A 56 7.78 9.46 4.80
N LEU A 57 7.36 8.35 4.19
CA LEU A 57 7.85 7.87 2.90
C LEU A 57 6.74 7.99 1.86
N ASN A 58 6.98 8.75 0.80
CA ASN A 58 6.09 8.80 -0.36
C ASN A 58 6.78 8.22 -1.59
N ILE A 59 6.35 7.03 -2.02
CA ILE A 59 6.81 6.35 -3.25
C ILE A 59 5.67 6.17 -4.26
N ALA A 60 4.59 6.95 -4.12
CA ALA A 60 3.44 6.86 -5.02
C ALA A 60 3.88 7.05 -6.48
N GLN A 61 3.28 6.27 -7.38
CA GLN A 61 3.55 6.35 -8.82
C GLN A 61 5.02 6.11 -9.22
N THR A 62 5.77 5.32 -8.44
CA THR A 62 7.15 4.91 -8.75
C THR A 62 7.21 3.48 -9.29
N ALA A 63 8.36 3.12 -9.87
CA ALA A 63 8.68 1.76 -10.29
C ALA A 63 9.29 0.89 -9.16
N ILE A 64 9.24 1.35 -7.90
CA ILE A 64 9.79 0.63 -6.76
C ILE A 64 8.97 -0.63 -6.49
N ARG A 65 9.59 -1.81 -6.60
CA ARG A 65 8.89 -3.11 -6.47
C ARG A 65 8.97 -3.73 -5.09
N THR A 66 10.03 -3.43 -4.32
CA THR A 66 10.28 -4.03 -3.01
C THR A 66 10.83 -2.97 -2.06
N LEU A 67 10.34 -2.95 -0.82
CA LEU A 67 10.94 -2.15 0.25
C LEU A 67 12.20 -2.85 0.80
N PRO A 68 13.22 -2.10 1.27
CA PRO A 68 14.44 -2.66 1.83
C PRO A 68 14.17 -3.36 3.17
N SER A 69 15.05 -4.30 3.54
CA SER A 69 14.89 -5.06 4.79
C SER A 69 15.17 -4.17 6.00
N GLY A 70 14.40 -4.33 7.08
CA GLY A 70 14.57 -3.52 8.29
C GLY A 70 14.14 -2.05 8.15
N LEU A 71 13.46 -1.68 7.06
CA LEU A 71 12.94 -0.33 6.85
C LEU A 71 12.11 0.14 8.05
N THR A 72 12.50 1.29 8.59
CA THR A 72 11.80 1.95 9.69
C THR A 72 11.31 3.33 9.24
N ILE A 73 10.01 3.58 9.33
CA ILE A 73 9.37 4.85 9.00
C ILE A 73 8.67 5.36 10.26
N GLN A 74 9.14 6.48 10.81
CA GLN A 74 8.53 7.12 11.99
C GLN A 74 7.27 7.93 11.64
N GLY A 75 7.03 8.21 10.36
CA GLY A 75 5.75 8.69 9.84
C GLY A 75 4.93 7.56 9.19
N SER A 76 4.27 7.91 8.09
CA SER A 76 3.43 7.03 7.27
C SER A 76 4.08 6.64 5.95
N LEU A 77 3.58 5.56 5.34
CA LEU A 77 3.92 5.12 3.99
C LEU A 77 2.78 5.47 3.03
N GLU A 78 3.09 6.24 1.99
CA GLU A 78 2.23 6.50 0.84
C GLU A 78 2.86 5.85 -0.40
N ALA A 79 2.24 4.78 -0.91
CA ALA A 79 2.73 4.01 -2.05
C ALA A 79 1.69 3.84 -3.15
N SER A 80 0.63 4.65 -3.14
CA SER A 80 -0.48 4.52 -4.09
C SER A 80 -0.02 4.50 -5.54
N ASN A 81 -0.58 3.58 -6.32
CA ASN A 81 -0.33 3.38 -7.74
C ASN A 81 1.16 3.19 -8.09
N SER A 82 1.98 2.71 -7.14
CA SER A 82 3.35 2.30 -7.40
C SER A 82 3.42 0.83 -7.85
N GLN A 83 4.57 0.41 -8.34
CA GLN A 83 4.85 -0.98 -8.68
C GLN A 83 5.18 -1.86 -7.45
N LEU A 84 4.92 -1.38 -6.24
CA LEU A 84 5.27 -2.08 -5.01
C LEU A 84 4.54 -3.42 -4.93
N ALA A 85 5.29 -4.52 -4.83
CA ALA A 85 4.77 -5.88 -4.78
C ALA A 85 5.17 -6.61 -3.48
N ARG A 86 6.23 -6.16 -2.80
CA ARG A 86 6.78 -6.85 -1.62
C ARG A 86 7.19 -5.89 -0.51
N ILE A 87 6.70 -6.19 0.70
CA ILE A 87 7.15 -5.58 1.95
C ILE A 87 7.85 -6.68 2.78
N PRO A 88 9.11 -6.50 3.18
CA PRO A 88 9.80 -7.48 4.02
C PRO A 88 9.21 -7.60 5.43
N LYS A 89 9.34 -8.79 6.04
CA LYS A 89 9.11 -8.95 7.48
C LYS A 89 10.02 -7.99 8.27
N GLY A 90 9.54 -7.48 9.40
CA GLY A 90 10.28 -6.54 10.23
C GLY A 90 10.22 -5.08 9.76
N THR A 91 9.53 -4.77 8.65
CA THR A 91 9.22 -3.39 8.30
C THR A 91 8.34 -2.76 9.38
N PHE A 92 8.73 -1.56 9.84
CA PHE A 92 8.03 -0.80 10.86
C PHE A 92 7.57 0.54 10.30
N ILE A 93 6.26 0.81 10.40
CA ILE A 93 5.62 2.05 9.98
C ILE A 93 4.82 2.56 11.18
N ARG A 94 5.24 3.66 11.79
CA ARG A 94 4.57 4.21 12.98
C ARG A 94 3.18 4.75 12.66
N GLY A 95 3.03 5.37 11.50
CA GLY A 95 1.76 5.90 11.01
C GLY A 95 0.96 4.85 10.23
N TYR A 96 0.29 5.31 9.18
CA TYR A 96 -0.52 4.47 8.31
C TYR A 96 0.28 3.94 7.11
N ALA A 97 -0.29 2.96 6.40
CA ALA A 97 0.20 2.50 5.10
C ALA A 97 -0.92 2.59 4.04
N ASN A 98 -0.75 3.48 3.07
CA ASN A 98 -1.64 3.59 1.90
C ASN A 98 -1.00 2.90 0.69
N LEU A 99 -1.59 1.77 0.27
CA LEU A 99 -1.06 0.87 -0.75
C LEU A 99 -2.07 0.69 -1.90
N LEU A 100 -2.97 1.67 -2.06
CA LEU A 100 -3.98 1.66 -3.11
C LEU A 100 -3.36 1.40 -4.48
N GLY A 101 -3.90 0.44 -5.25
CA GLY A 101 -3.45 0.17 -6.61
C GLY A 101 -2.02 -0.37 -6.74
N THR A 102 -1.39 -0.79 -5.63
CA THR A 102 -0.09 -1.47 -5.66
C THR A 102 -0.21 -2.90 -6.18
N GLN A 103 0.93 -3.56 -6.42
CA GLN A 103 1.01 -4.93 -6.94
C GLN A 103 1.10 -5.98 -5.81
N ILE A 104 0.67 -5.62 -4.59
CA ILE A 104 0.71 -6.53 -3.44
C ILE A 104 -0.33 -7.63 -3.61
N THR A 105 0.15 -8.88 -3.70
CA THR A 105 -0.70 -10.07 -3.77
C THR A 105 -0.90 -10.74 -2.41
N GLN A 106 0.03 -10.53 -1.47
CA GLN A 106 -0.04 -11.10 -0.12
C GLN A 106 0.48 -10.09 0.90
N TRP A 107 -0.25 -9.92 2.00
CA TRP A 107 0.26 -9.16 3.14
C TRP A 107 1.16 -10.05 4.02
N PRO A 108 2.42 -9.66 4.28
CA PRO A 108 3.36 -10.47 5.06
C PRO A 108 3.03 -10.45 6.56
N ALA A 109 3.35 -11.55 7.25
CA ALA A 109 3.41 -11.55 8.71
C ALA A 109 4.65 -10.77 9.20
N GLY A 110 4.54 -10.14 10.37
CA GLY A 110 5.66 -9.42 11.01
C GLY A 110 5.93 -8.02 10.46
N VAL A 111 5.02 -7.43 9.68
CA VAL A 111 5.02 -5.98 9.38
C VAL A 111 4.17 -5.26 10.42
N ASN A 112 4.70 -4.16 10.97
CA ASN A 112 3.98 -3.33 11.93
C ASN A 112 3.53 -2.04 11.26
N VAL A 113 2.22 -1.77 11.29
CA VAL A 113 1.62 -0.50 10.87
C VAL A 113 0.84 0.05 12.06
N GLY A 114 1.16 1.28 12.47
CA GLY A 114 0.58 1.89 13.66
C GLY A 114 -0.78 2.56 13.45
N GLY A 115 -1.20 2.75 12.21
CA GLY A 115 -2.50 3.33 11.82
C GLY A 115 -3.30 2.42 10.89
N TYR A 116 -4.03 3.04 9.96
CA TYR A 116 -4.83 2.33 8.97
C TYR A 116 -3.96 1.62 7.93
N LEU A 117 -4.54 0.59 7.30
CA LEU A 117 -3.95 -0.17 6.20
C LEU A 117 -4.93 -0.17 5.01
N ASN A 118 -4.53 0.49 3.93
CA ASN A 118 -5.34 0.54 2.71
C ASN A 118 -4.74 -0.33 1.61
N LEU A 119 -5.41 -1.44 1.27
CA LEU A 119 -5.07 -2.38 0.20
C LEU A 119 -6.09 -2.32 -0.95
N THR A 120 -6.84 -1.23 -1.08
CA THR A 120 -7.84 -1.04 -2.15
C THR A 120 -7.23 -1.21 -3.53
N ASP A 121 -7.94 -1.84 -4.46
CA ASP A 121 -7.50 -2.04 -5.87
C ASP A 121 -6.16 -2.79 -6.03
N THR A 122 -5.80 -3.64 -5.05
CA THR A 122 -4.62 -4.50 -5.16
C THR A 122 -5.01 -5.91 -5.62
N PRO A 123 -4.08 -6.69 -6.22
CA PRO A 123 -4.30 -8.10 -6.53
C PRO A 123 -4.20 -9.01 -5.28
N LEU A 124 -4.51 -8.49 -4.09
CA LEU A 124 -4.38 -9.18 -2.82
C LEU A 124 -5.30 -10.41 -2.73
N VAL A 125 -4.70 -11.57 -2.53
CA VAL A 125 -5.39 -12.86 -2.35
C VAL A 125 -5.23 -13.44 -0.95
N ARG A 126 -4.31 -12.91 -0.12
CA ARG A 126 -4.06 -13.45 1.22
C ARG A 126 -3.61 -12.41 2.23
N LEU A 127 -4.22 -12.46 3.42
CA LEU A 127 -3.76 -11.80 4.64
C LEU A 127 -3.16 -12.83 5.61
N PRO A 128 -2.22 -12.45 6.50
CA PRO A 128 -1.62 -13.37 7.44
C PRO A 128 -2.60 -13.73 8.57
N PRO A 129 -2.46 -14.91 9.20
CA PRO A 129 -3.28 -15.29 10.35
C PRO A 129 -3.09 -14.30 11.51
N ARG A 130 -4.17 -14.05 12.28
CA ARG A 130 -4.15 -13.13 13.43
C ARG A 130 -3.60 -11.73 13.11
N LEU A 131 -3.93 -11.21 11.92
CA LEU A 131 -3.59 -9.85 11.55
C LEU A 131 -4.26 -8.86 12.52
N THR A 132 -3.49 -7.90 13.03
CA THR A 132 -4.00 -6.76 13.80
C THR A 132 -3.76 -5.48 13.02
N VAL A 133 -4.81 -4.70 12.79
CA VAL A 133 -4.76 -3.36 12.18
C VAL A 133 -5.18 -2.34 13.24
N LYS A 134 -4.32 -1.36 13.50
CA LYS A 134 -4.54 -0.37 14.58
C LYS A 134 -5.47 0.78 14.21
N GLY A 135 -5.81 0.93 12.94
CA GLY A 135 -6.88 1.79 12.47
C GLY A 135 -7.82 1.00 11.56
N ASP A 136 -8.22 1.63 10.46
CA ASP A 136 -9.10 1.02 9.48
C ASP A 136 -8.37 0.01 8.58
N LEU A 137 -9.09 -0.99 8.12
CA LEU A 137 -8.63 -1.92 7.09
C LEU A 137 -9.53 -1.79 5.85
N SER A 138 -8.94 -1.43 4.72
CA SER A 138 -9.62 -1.52 3.42
C SER A 138 -9.01 -2.63 2.56
N VAL A 139 -9.86 -3.57 2.13
CA VAL A 139 -9.56 -4.59 1.10
C VAL A 139 -10.56 -4.49 -0.05
N VAL A 140 -11.10 -3.29 -0.26
CA VAL A 140 -12.07 -2.96 -1.32
C VAL A 140 -11.51 -3.32 -2.70
N ARG A 141 -12.33 -3.93 -3.54
CA ARG A 141 -11.98 -4.33 -4.92
C ARG A 141 -10.72 -5.20 -5.02
N THR A 142 -10.52 -6.10 -4.06
CA THR A 142 -9.46 -7.12 -4.10
C THR A 142 -10.02 -8.49 -4.48
N PRO A 143 -9.22 -9.41 -5.05
CA PRO A 143 -9.64 -10.79 -5.27
C PRO A 143 -9.69 -11.65 -3.99
N LEU A 144 -9.51 -11.06 -2.81
CA LEU A 144 -9.51 -11.75 -1.52
C LEU A 144 -10.85 -12.46 -1.28
N GLU A 145 -10.80 -13.75 -0.94
CA GLU A 145 -12.00 -14.59 -0.78
C GLU A 145 -12.41 -14.80 0.70
N ALA A 146 -11.48 -14.63 1.62
CA ALA A 146 -11.71 -14.79 3.06
C ALA A 146 -10.79 -13.90 3.89
N LEU A 147 -11.30 -13.45 5.05
CA LEU A 147 -10.50 -12.81 6.08
C LEU A 147 -9.86 -13.87 6.99
N PRO A 148 -8.66 -13.63 7.55
CA PRO A 148 -7.97 -14.60 8.38
C PRO A 148 -8.65 -14.77 9.75
N ASN A 149 -8.63 -16.00 10.30
CA ASN A 149 -9.12 -16.24 11.65
C ASN A 149 -8.33 -15.44 12.69
N GLY A 150 -9.04 -14.86 13.65
CA GLY A 150 -8.49 -13.96 14.66
C GLY A 150 -8.09 -12.59 14.12
N LEU A 151 -8.66 -12.13 13.00
CA LEU A 151 -8.48 -10.76 12.52
C LEU A 151 -8.94 -9.76 13.60
N ILE A 152 -8.14 -8.73 13.85
CA ILE A 152 -8.49 -7.60 14.72
C ILE A 152 -8.33 -6.30 13.93
N VAL A 153 -9.41 -5.53 13.81
CA VAL A 153 -9.41 -4.18 13.25
C VAL A 153 -9.87 -3.21 14.34
N GLN A 154 -9.02 -2.27 14.72
CA GLN A 154 -9.34 -1.30 15.78
C GLN A 154 -10.23 -0.14 15.28
N GLY A 155 -10.29 0.08 13.97
CA GLY A 155 -11.25 1.00 13.34
C GLY A 155 -12.30 0.25 12.52
N ASP A 156 -12.61 0.81 11.35
CA ASP A 156 -13.59 0.29 10.41
C ASP A 156 -12.99 -0.75 9.43
N LEU A 157 -13.84 -1.67 8.96
CA LEU A 157 -13.50 -2.67 7.97
C LEU A 157 -14.28 -2.42 6.67
N TYR A 158 -13.58 -2.23 5.55
CA TYR A 158 -14.16 -2.01 4.23
C TYR A 158 -13.82 -3.17 3.29
N ILE A 159 -14.86 -3.89 2.81
CA ILE A 159 -14.68 -5.06 1.95
C ILE A 159 -15.38 -4.97 0.59
N GLY A 160 -16.02 -3.83 0.28
CA GLY A 160 -16.82 -3.64 -0.92
C GLY A 160 -16.13 -4.05 -2.22
N GLY A 161 -16.81 -4.86 -3.03
CA GLY A 161 -16.30 -5.36 -4.29
C GLY A 161 -15.16 -6.37 -4.17
N SER A 162 -14.85 -6.86 -2.96
CA SER A 162 -13.97 -8.02 -2.80
C SER A 162 -14.71 -9.33 -3.11
N LYS A 163 -13.99 -10.46 -3.18
CA LYS A 163 -14.63 -11.79 -3.31
C LYS A 163 -15.00 -12.42 -1.97
N ILE A 164 -14.95 -11.66 -0.87
CA ILE A 164 -15.29 -12.17 0.46
C ILE A 164 -16.78 -12.51 0.51
N THR A 165 -17.06 -13.80 0.69
CA THR A 165 -18.42 -14.34 0.91
C THR A 165 -18.58 -15.02 2.26
N ARG A 166 -17.48 -15.19 3.00
CA ARG A 166 -17.46 -15.86 4.31
C ARG A 166 -16.52 -15.12 5.26
N PHE A 167 -17.01 -14.83 6.45
CA PHE A 167 -16.18 -14.36 7.55
C PHE A 167 -15.60 -15.54 8.35
N PRO A 168 -14.42 -15.36 8.98
CA PRO A 168 -13.80 -16.37 9.82
C PRO A 168 -14.63 -16.64 11.08
N GLU A 169 -14.34 -17.75 11.77
CA GLU A 169 -15.02 -18.12 13.02
C GLU A 169 -14.89 -17.06 14.12
N THR A 170 -13.71 -16.45 14.25
CA THR A 170 -13.42 -15.40 15.23
C THR A 170 -12.85 -14.16 14.56
N MET A 171 -13.44 -13.00 14.82
CA MET A 171 -12.85 -11.69 14.45
C MET A 171 -13.36 -10.56 15.33
N THR A 172 -12.57 -9.50 15.41
CA THR A 172 -12.90 -8.26 16.12
C THR A 172 -12.84 -7.08 15.16
N VAL A 173 -13.90 -6.26 15.13
CA VAL A 173 -13.93 -4.96 14.47
C VAL A 173 -14.51 -3.95 15.47
N ASN A 174 -13.68 -3.03 15.96
CA ASN A 174 -14.12 -2.08 16.97
C ASN A 174 -14.95 -0.92 16.37
N GLY A 175 -14.86 -0.71 15.05
CA GLY A 175 -15.71 0.20 14.29
C GLY A 175 -16.85 -0.53 13.56
N ASN A 176 -17.15 -0.06 12.37
CA ASN A 176 -18.18 -0.55 11.47
C ASN A 176 -17.63 -1.54 10.45
N ILE A 177 -18.50 -2.38 9.90
CA ILE A 177 -18.21 -3.25 8.76
C ILE A 177 -19.00 -2.74 7.55
N PHE A 178 -18.31 -2.28 6.52
CA PHE A 178 -18.91 -1.83 5.26
C PHE A 178 -18.79 -2.91 4.20
N LEU A 179 -19.92 -3.55 3.89
CA LEU A 179 -20.00 -4.65 2.93
C LEU A 179 -19.90 -4.18 1.48
N GLY A 180 -20.40 -2.97 1.17
CA GLY A 180 -20.29 -2.37 -0.16
C GLY A 180 -20.78 -3.30 -1.28
N GLY A 181 -21.92 -3.97 -1.05
CA GLY A 181 -22.51 -4.93 -1.98
C GLY A 181 -22.04 -6.39 -1.85
N ASN A 182 -21.09 -6.71 -0.96
CA ASN A 182 -20.70 -8.10 -0.70
C ASN A 182 -21.84 -8.89 -0.04
N GLN A 183 -22.09 -10.10 -0.54
CA GLN A 183 -23.06 -11.04 0.05
C GLN A 183 -22.36 -12.05 0.96
N ILE A 184 -22.54 -11.89 2.26
CA ILE A 184 -21.93 -12.76 3.28
C ILE A 184 -22.86 -13.95 3.56
N GLN A 185 -22.37 -15.15 3.23
CA GLN A 185 -23.06 -16.43 3.43
C GLN A 185 -22.77 -17.03 4.81
N GLN A 186 -21.59 -16.75 5.37
CA GLN A 186 -21.16 -17.26 6.66
C GLN A 186 -20.67 -16.10 7.54
N TRP A 187 -21.30 -15.96 8.70
CA TRP A 187 -20.93 -15.01 9.75
C TRP A 187 -20.05 -15.68 10.82
N PRO A 188 -19.24 -14.91 11.57
CA PRO A 188 -18.44 -15.45 12.67
C PRO A 188 -19.31 -16.02 13.77
N THR A 189 -18.85 -17.09 14.41
CA THR A 189 -19.43 -17.56 15.68
C THR A 189 -19.09 -16.60 16.82
N ASN A 190 -17.87 -16.06 16.81
CA ASN A 190 -17.37 -15.10 17.79
C ASN A 190 -17.01 -13.78 17.10
N LEU A 191 -17.98 -12.86 17.05
CA LEU A 191 -17.80 -11.51 16.53
C LEU A 191 -17.82 -10.50 17.67
N THR A 192 -16.71 -9.79 17.87
CA THR A 192 -16.72 -8.53 18.64
C THR A 192 -16.89 -7.38 17.66
N LEU A 193 -18.03 -6.68 17.73
CA LEU A 193 -18.35 -5.55 16.86
C LEU A 193 -18.68 -4.33 17.72
N GLY A 194 -17.96 -3.21 17.52
CA GLY A 194 -18.22 -1.96 18.24
C GLY A 194 -19.19 -1.02 17.53
N GLY A 195 -19.35 -1.16 16.21
CA GLY A 195 -20.28 -0.37 15.39
C GLY A 195 -21.39 -1.21 14.76
N VAL A 196 -21.75 -0.87 13.52
CA VAL A 196 -22.78 -1.56 12.75
C VAL A 196 -22.23 -2.25 11.51
N VAL A 197 -23.02 -3.17 10.96
CA VAL A 197 -22.81 -3.68 9.60
C VAL A 197 -23.61 -2.81 8.63
N ALA A 198 -22.93 -2.09 7.75
CA ALA A 198 -23.51 -1.32 6.66
C ALA A 198 -23.43 -2.11 5.34
N ARG A 199 -24.52 -2.10 4.57
CA ARG A 199 -24.63 -2.83 3.31
C ARG A 199 -24.04 -2.07 2.14
#